data_AF-A0A2A5VN17-F1
#
_entry.id   AF-A0A2A5VN17-F1
#
_cell.length_a   1.000
_cell.length_b   1.000
_cell.length_c   1.000
_cell.angle_alpha   90.00
_cell.angle_beta   90.00
_cell.angle_gamma   90.00
#
_symmetry.space_group_name_H-M   'P 1'
#
loop_
_entity.id
_entity.type
_entity.pdbx_description
1 polymer ?
#
loop_
_entity_poly.entity_id
_entity_poly.type
_entity_poly.pdbx_seq_one_letter_code
_entity_poly.pdbx_strand_id
1 'polypeptide(L)'
;MFVRRSAILVFLLLTSVPFSGCLAEESIKEDNLFIDDESELIDPEGPDYCGDFDGDGEPDCPLSGYVPDTNPWWCNSTGSGGHHVDSAYTGMTKGELDPESCETLTYELKDAIEWATQWPTLGDAEDSGYTMAVGYTEGMGTHHVMLNGFSMDNPGFDPQEPEFPGTRIDDLFEHDRPEFLMYAGVERGSELVGFAWFVHSTDDLPPEGFTGSNDWWHRHNSLCFRTSEFLVVGEDLDEETCDGRGGVNVILGDYWMAHAWVIRPWLTYDDVFTNHHPCLHEGGSENDTAAECWGESTEHVGHDI
;
A
#
# COMPACT_ATOMS: atom_id res chain seq x y z
N MET A 1 25.24 -96.09 -13.93
CA MET A 1 25.70 -96.28 -12.54
C MET A 1 25.25 -95.04 -11.75
N PHE A 2 24.30 -95.21 -10.80
CA PHE A 2 23.76 -94.25 -9.81
C PHE A 2 23.19 -92.89 -10.32
N VAL A 3 21.88 -92.59 -10.32
CA VAL A 3 20.90 -92.30 -9.22
C VAL A 3 21.20 -90.98 -8.48
N ARG A 4 20.52 -89.85 -8.78
CA ARG A 4 19.45 -89.08 -8.03
C ARG A 4 19.67 -87.58 -8.36
N ARG A 5 18.76 -86.60 -8.30
CA ARG A 5 17.40 -86.39 -7.76
C ARG A 5 16.75 -85.21 -8.50
N SER A 6 15.43 -85.23 -8.58
CA SER A 6 14.51 -84.24 -9.14
C SER A 6 14.51 -82.86 -8.46
N ALA A 7 14.14 -81.82 -9.21
CA ALA A 7 13.12 -80.83 -8.84
C ALA A 7 12.61 -80.12 -10.10
N ILE A 8 11.36 -79.66 -10.03
CA ILE A 8 10.45 -79.36 -11.14
C ILE A 8 10.50 -77.88 -11.56
N LEU A 9 10.19 -77.64 -12.84
CA LEU A 9 9.96 -76.36 -13.53
C LEU A 9 9.23 -75.28 -12.72
N VAL A 10 9.64 -74.01 -12.92
CA VAL A 10 8.73 -72.91 -13.31
C VAL A 10 9.45 -72.02 -14.32
N PHE A 11 8.83 -71.80 -15.47
CA PHE A 11 9.25 -70.89 -16.54
C PHE A 11 8.68 -69.50 -16.24
N LEU A 12 9.50 -68.45 -16.27
CA LEU A 12 9.05 -67.06 -16.38
C LEU A 12 10.10 -66.27 -17.18
N LEU A 13 9.78 -66.10 -18.48
CA LEU A 13 10.44 -65.16 -19.38
C LEU A 13 9.88 -63.77 -19.08
N LEU A 14 10.70 -62.89 -18.50
CA LEU A 14 10.44 -61.45 -18.46
C LEU A 14 11.59 -60.75 -19.19
N THR A 15 11.29 -60.29 -20.39
CA THR A 15 12.09 -59.34 -21.15
C THR A 15 11.84 -57.95 -20.58
N SER A 16 12.80 -57.36 -19.87
CA SER A 16 12.80 -55.93 -19.55
C SER A 16 13.83 -55.20 -20.44
N VAL A 17 13.31 -54.23 -21.19
CA VAL A 17 14.03 -53.33 -22.10
C VAL A 17 14.83 -52.31 -21.26
N PRO A 18 16.05 -51.92 -21.67
CA PRO A 18 16.79 -50.86 -20.99
C PRO A 18 16.25 -49.49 -21.42
N PHE A 19 15.69 -48.73 -20.50
CA PHE A 19 15.55 -47.28 -20.68
C PHE A 19 16.87 -46.62 -20.31
N SER A 20 17.64 -46.27 -21.33
CA SER A 20 18.64 -45.20 -21.24
C SER A 20 17.93 -43.87 -21.03
N GLY A 21 18.36 -43.15 -20.01
CA GLY A 21 17.98 -41.77 -19.74
C GLY A 21 18.81 -41.30 -18.56
N CYS A 22 20.05 -40.89 -18.84
CA CYS A 22 20.92 -40.26 -17.86
C CYS A 22 20.22 -39.01 -17.33
N LEU A 23 20.08 -38.94 -16.00
CA LEU A 23 19.72 -37.73 -15.27
C LEU A 23 20.80 -36.68 -15.58
N ALA A 24 20.48 -35.77 -16.50
CA ALA A 24 21.13 -34.47 -16.50
C ALA A 24 20.59 -33.77 -15.26
N GLU A 25 21.48 -33.54 -14.30
CA GLU A 25 21.29 -32.57 -13.22
C GLU A 25 21.25 -31.19 -13.89
N GLU A 26 20.10 -30.85 -14.46
CA GLU A 26 19.76 -29.45 -14.69
C GLU A 26 19.58 -28.86 -13.29
N SER A 27 20.51 -27.97 -12.93
CA SER A 27 20.26 -26.99 -11.88
C SER A 27 18.97 -26.27 -12.24
N ILE A 28 17.87 -26.66 -11.61
CA ILE A 28 16.67 -25.85 -11.53
C ILE A 28 17.17 -24.55 -10.90
N LYS A 29 17.33 -23.51 -11.71
CA LYS A 29 17.25 -22.16 -11.18
C LYS A 29 15.88 -22.10 -10.52
N GLU A 30 15.86 -21.81 -9.23
CA GLU A 30 14.68 -21.29 -8.56
C GLU A 30 14.32 -20.01 -9.31
N ASP A 31 13.54 -20.16 -10.37
CA ASP A 31 12.87 -19.03 -11.00
C ASP A 31 11.82 -18.61 -9.97
N ASN A 32 12.09 -17.47 -9.33
CA ASN A 32 11.22 -16.77 -8.39
C ASN A 32 9.73 -17.02 -8.73
N LEU A 33 9.04 -17.71 -7.83
CA LEU A 33 7.60 -17.95 -7.88
C LEU A 33 6.87 -16.63 -7.54
N PHE A 34 6.98 -15.65 -8.44
CA PHE A 34 6.09 -14.51 -8.46
C PHE A 34 4.71 -15.02 -8.85
N ILE A 35 3.71 -14.76 -8.00
CA ILE A 35 2.33 -15.02 -8.38
C ILE A 35 1.84 -13.79 -9.14
N ASP A 36 1.87 -13.90 -10.48
CA ASP A 36 1.30 -12.90 -11.38
C ASP A 36 -0.22 -13.13 -11.59
N ASP A 37 -0.74 -14.31 -11.21
CA ASP A 37 -2.15 -14.71 -11.35
C ASP A 37 -2.76 -15.01 -9.96
N GLU A 38 -3.49 -14.02 -9.44
CA GLU A 38 -4.10 -14.01 -8.10
C GLU A 38 -5.21 -15.06 -7.91
N SER A 39 -5.69 -15.73 -8.97
CA SER A 39 -6.62 -16.86 -8.82
C SER A 39 -5.97 -18.07 -8.12
N GLU A 40 -4.64 -18.11 -8.05
CA GLU A 40 -3.85 -19.12 -7.35
C GLU A 40 -3.65 -18.82 -5.84
N LEU A 41 -4.00 -17.62 -5.37
CA LEU A 41 -3.89 -17.19 -3.97
C LEU A 41 -5.21 -17.27 -3.20
N ILE A 42 -6.33 -17.56 -3.87
CA ILE A 42 -7.63 -17.75 -3.22
C ILE A 42 -7.52 -19.00 -2.32
N ASP A 43 -7.55 -18.83 -1.00
CA ASP A 43 -7.66 -19.92 -0.03
C ASP A 43 -9.14 -20.16 0.33
N PRO A 44 -9.85 -21.06 -0.38
CA PRO A 44 -11.27 -21.33 -0.14
C PRO A 44 -11.57 -22.02 1.20
N GLU A 45 -10.54 -22.37 1.99
CA GLU A 45 -10.68 -23.06 3.28
C GLU A 45 -10.30 -22.17 4.49
N GLY A 46 -9.50 -21.13 4.29
CA GLY A 46 -9.32 -20.01 5.22
C GLY A 46 -10.57 -19.12 5.26
N PRO A 47 -10.75 -18.24 6.26
CA PRO A 47 -11.80 -17.25 6.18
C PRO A 47 -11.52 -16.35 4.97
N ASP A 48 -12.17 -16.63 3.84
CA ASP A 48 -12.12 -15.85 2.61
C ASP A 48 -12.49 -14.39 2.92
N TYR A 49 -11.55 -13.46 2.73
CA TYR A 49 -11.78 -12.02 2.93
C TYR A 49 -11.97 -11.31 1.60
N CYS A 50 -13.00 -11.74 0.89
CA CYS A 50 -13.53 -11.04 -0.28
C CYS A 50 -14.77 -10.23 0.15
N GLY A 51 -14.82 -8.96 -0.24
CA GLY A 51 -15.90 -8.02 0.07
C GLY A 51 -15.96 -6.90 -0.96
N ASP A 52 -17.08 -6.21 -1.09
CA ASP A 52 -17.24 -5.05 -1.99
C ASP A 52 -16.56 -3.84 -1.35
N PHE A 53 -15.27 -3.65 -1.64
CA PHE A 53 -14.40 -2.72 -0.92
C PHE A 53 -14.35 -1.35 -1.58
N ASP A 54 -14.52 -1.29 -2.90
CA ASP A 54 -14.69 -0.05 -3.66
C ASP A 54 -16.16 0.45 -3.70
N GLY A 55 -17.11 -0.41 -3.31
CA GLY A 55 -18.54 -0.08 -3.24
C GLY A 55 -19.25 -0.19 -4.60
N ASP A 56 -18.63 -0.83 -5.59
CA ASP A 56 -19.18 -1.05 -6.93
C ASP A 56 -20.25 -2.18 -6.98
N GLY A 57 -20.33 -2.99 -5.92
CA GLY A 57 -21.27 -4.11 -5.78
C GLY A 57 -20.70 -5.48 -6.14
N GLU A 58 -19.44 -5.56 -6.55
CA GLU A 58 -18.69 -6.78 -6.86
C GLU A 58 -17.68 -7.09 -5.74
N PRO A 59 -17.43 -8.37 -5.39
CA PRO A 59 -16.43 -8.69 -4.36
C PRO A 59 -14.99 -8.44 -4.84
N ASP A 60 -14.30 -7.56 -4.14
CA ASP A 60 -12.86 -7.37 -4.18
C ASP A 60 -12.15 -8.32 -3.24
N CYS A 61 -11.06 -8.92 -3.71
CA CYS A 61 -10.14 -9.73 -2.90
C CYS A 61 -8.74 -9.09 -2.99
N PRO A 62 -8.47 -7.99 -2.27
CA PRO A 62 -7.30 -7.13 -2.47
C PRO A 62 -6.01 -7.83 -2.06
N LEU A 63 -6.08 -8.64 -1.00
CA LEU A 63 -5.04 -9.54 -0.55
C LEU A 63 -5.68 -10.92 -0.41
N SER A 64 -5.71 -11.69 -1.49
CA SER A 64 -5.85 -13.14 -1.37
C SER A 64 -4.71 -13.60 -0.45
N GLY A 65 -5.04 -14.15 0.73
CA GLY A 65 -4.12 -14.23 1.88
C GLY A 65 -2.73 -14.84 1.61
N TYR A 66 -1.84 -14.76 2.59
CA TYR A 66 -0.49 -15.31 2.45
C TYR A 66 -0.51 -16.83 2.30
N VAL A 67 -0.07 -17.32 1.15
CA VAL A 67 0.18 -18.75 0.92
C VAL A 67 1.65 -19.03 1.28
N PRO A 68 1.95 -19.97 2.21
CA PRO A 68 3.32 -20.29 2.56
C PRO A 68 4.17 -20.64 1.34
N ASP A 69 5.42 -20.16 1.33
CA ASP A 69 6.39 -20.34 0.24
C ASP A 69 6.03 -19.63 -1.07
N THR A 70 5.12 -18.64 -1.03
CA THR A 70 4.84 -17.73 -2.15
C THR A 70 5.43 -16.34 -1.87
N ASN A 71 5.69 -15.57 -2.92
CA ASN A 71 6.15 -14.19 -2.80
C ASN A 71 5.14 -13.24 -3.46
N PRO A 72 4.11 -12.79 -2.72
CA PRO A 72 3.18 -11.78 -3.22
C PRO A 72 3.92 -10.52 -3.66
N TRP A 73 3.38 -9.82 -4.65
CA TRP A 73 4.04 -8.66 -5.25
C TRP A 73 4.39 -7.56 -4.23
N TRP A 74 3.55 -7.34 -3.22
CA TRP A 74 3.78 -6.32 -2.17
C TRP A 74 5.00 -6.62 -1.28
N CYS A 75 5.44 -7.88 -1.23
CA CYS A 75 6.64 -8.29 -0.50
C CYS A 75 7.94 -8.04 -1.28
N ASN A 76 7.86 -7.58 -2.52
CA ASN A 76 9.01 -7.22 -3.34
C ASN A 76 8.85 -5.80 -3.91
N SER A 77 8.83 -4.81 -3.02
CA SER A 77 8.88 -3.41 -3.43
C SER A 77 10.23 -3.08 -4.04
N THR A 78 10.23 -2.60 -5.28
CA THR A 78 11.43 -2.23 -6.04
C THR A 78 11.46 -0.76 -6.47
N GLY A 79 10.36 -0.04 -6.28
CA GLY A 79 10.28 1.39 -6.57
C GLY A 79 11.09 2.28 -5.63
N SER A 80 11.18 3.55 -6.00
CA SER A 80 11.93 4.57 -5.27
C SER A 80 11.10 5.28 -4.20
N GLY A 81 9.89 4.80 -3.85
CA GLY A 81 8.91 5.44 -2.98
C GLY A 81 8.19 6.66 -3.58
N GLY A 82 8.35 6.90 -4.89
CA GLY A 82 7.72 8.01 -5.60
C GLY A 82 8.51 9.33 -5.54
N HIS A 83 7.83 10.49 -5.65
CA HIS A 83 8.53 11.78 -5.92
C HIS A 83 8.94 12.58 -4.69
N HIS A 84 8.35 12.31 -3.53
CA HIS A 84 8.55 13.12 -2.32
C HIS A 84 9.29 12.35 -1.22
N VAL A 85 9.97 11.24 -1.52
CA VAL A 85 10.72 10.47 -0.51
C VAL A 85 11.75 11.32 0.22
N ASP A 86 11.85 11.14 1.54
CA ASP A 86 12.80 11.89 2.35
C ASP A 86 14.26 11.57 1.98
N SER A 87 15.11 12.58 2.05
CA SER A 87 16.55 12.47 1.85
C SER A 87 17.25 11.44 2.75
N ALA A 88 16.64 11.04 3.87
CA ALA A 88 17.10 9.97 4.75
C ALA A 88 17.34 8.65 4.00
N TYR A 89 16.61 8.40 2.91
CA TYR A 89 16.74 7.19 2.08
C TYR A 89 17.78 7.32 0.95
N THR A 90 18.53 8.43 0.88
CA THR A 90 19.51 8.65 -0.20
C THR A 90 20.55 7.53 -0.27
N GLY A 91 20.58 6.83 -1.40
CA GLY A 91 21.51 5.73 -1.65
C GLY A 91 21.09 4.39 -1.03
N MET A 92 19.89 4.32 -0.46
CA MET A 92 19.24 3.07 -0.06
C MET A 92 18.44 2.48 -1.23
N THR A 93 18.07 1.22 -1.11
CA THR A 93 17.21 0.51 -2.06
C THR A 93 16.22 -0.35 -1.28
N LYS A 94 14.95 -0.35 -1.69
CA LYS A 94 13.97 -1.33 -1.24
C LYS A 94 14.36 -2.74 -1.72
N GLY A 95 13.71 -3.76 -1.19
CA GLY A 95 13.97 -5.13 -1.65
C GLY A 95 12.98 -6.15 -1.15
N GLU A 96 13.18 -7.37 -1.65
CA GLU A 96 12.42 -8.56 -1.30
C GLU A 96 12.51 -8.86 0.21
N LEU A 97 11.36 -9.07 0.82
CA LEU A 97 11.24 -9.48 2.21
C LEU A 97 11.48 -10.98 2.37
N ASP A 98 12.02 -11.38 3.52
CA ASP A 98 12.02 -12.80 3.89
C ASP A 98 10.58 -13.28 4.17
N PRO A 99 10.32 -14.61 4.09
CA PRO A 99 8.96 -15.15 4.22
C PRO A 99 8.22 -14.77 5.52
N GLU A 100 8.91 -14.66 6.66
CA GLU A 100 8.29 -14.31 7.94
C GLU A 100 7.90 -12.83 7.97
N SER A 101 8.79 -11.97 7.47
CA SER A 101 8.50 -10.54 7.29
C SER A 101 7.36 -10.30 6.29
N CYS A 102 7.34 -11.03 5.18
CA CYS A 102 6.29 -10.96 4.17
C CYS A 102 4.92 -11.39 4.70
N GLU A 103 4.86 -12.50 5.45
CA GLU A 103 3.63 -12.95 6.11
C GLU A 103 3.11 -11.88 7.07
N THR A 104 4.00 -11.30 7.90
CA THR A 104 3.63 -10.27 8.86
C THR A 104 3.10 -9.01 8.17
N LEU A 105 3.82 -8.49 7.17
CA LEU A 105 3.39 -7.34 6.37
C LEU A 105 2.02 -7.57 5.72
N THR A 106 1.78 -8.79 5.23
CA THR A 106 0.49 -9.15 4.61
C THR A 106 -0.66 -8.97 5.60
N TYR A 107 -0.49 -9.38 6.86
CA TYR A 107 -1.51 -9.18 7.89
C TYR A 107 -1.63 -7.73 8.34
N GLU A 108 -0.51 -6.98 8.39
CA GLU A 108 -0.55 -5.54 8.70
C GLU A 108 -1.37 -4.77 7.64
N LEU A 109 -1.10 -4.99 6.35
CA LEU A 109 -1.86 -4.37 5.26
C LEU A 109 -3.32 -4.80 5.26
N LYS A 110 -3.60 -6.06 5.61
CA LYS A 110 -4.96 -6.56 5.72
C LYS A 110 -5.74 -5.85 6.83
N ASP A 111 -5.14 -5.66 8.01
CA ASP A 111 -5.82 -4.98 9.11
C ASP A 111 -6.20 -3.54 8.71
N ALA A 112 -5.32 -2.85 7.97
CA ALA A 112 -5.58 -1.52 7.42
C ALA A 112 -6.76 -1.51 6.44
N ILE A 113 -6.83 -2.49 5.53
CA ILE A 113 -7.95 -2.66 4.59
C ILE A 113 -9.25 -2.92 5.36
N GLU A 114 -9.26 -3.86 6.31
CA GLU A 114 -10.45 -4.18 7.11
C GLU A 114 -10.99 -2.96 7.85
N TRP A 115 -10.10 -2.10 8.36
CA TRP A 115 -10.50 -0.85 8.97
C TRP A 115 -11.06 0.16 7.96
N ALA A 116 -10.34 0.43 6.87
CA ALA A 116 -10.66 1.49 5.92
C ALA A 116 -11.95 1.20 5.13
N THR A 117 -12.21 -0.07 4.81
CA THR A 117 -13.36 -0.52 4.00
C THR A 117 -14.71 -0.40 4.70
N GLN A 118 -14.72 0.03 5.96
CA GLN A 118 -15.93 0.53 6.61
C GLN A 118 -16.50 1.80 5.91
N TRP A 119 -15.68 2.49 5.11
CA TRP A 119 -16.03 3.70 4.37
C TRP A 119 -15.63 3.59 2.88
N PRO A 120 -16.31 2.72 2.11
CA PRO A 120 -15.93 2.42 0.73
C PRO A 120 -16.11 3.63 -0.20
N THR A 121 -17.01 4.55 0.13
CA THR A 121 -17.18 5.81 -0.62
C THR A 121 -16.87 7.03 0.23
N LEU A 122 -16.52 8.13 -0.45
CA LEU A 122 -16.34 9.44 0.17
C LEU A 122 -17.54 9.84 1.03
N GLY A 123 -18.76 9.60 0.52
CA GLY A 123 -19.99 9.91 1.22
C GLY A 123 -20.14 9.16 2.55
N ASP A 124 -19.73 7.90 2.61
CA ASP A 124 -19.76 7.09 3.84
C ASP A 124 -18.79 7.62 4.89
N ALA A 125 -17.60 8.04 4.46
CA ALA A 125 -16.58 8.64 5.32
C ALA A 125 -17.08 9.98 5.90
N GLU A 126 -17.61 10.87 5.06
CA GLU A 126 -18.17 12.15 5.49
C GLU A 126 -19.32 11.97 6.48
N ASP A 127 -20.23 11.03 6.21
CA ASP A 127 -21.35 10.72 7.09
C ASP A 127 -20.88 10.18 8.46
N SER A 128 -19.68 9.60 8.50
CA SER A 128 -19.02 9.09 9.72
C SER A 128 -18.12 10.12 10.42
N GLY A 129 -17.97 11.32 9.84
CA GLY A 129 -17.25 12.44 10.45
C GLY A 129 -15.83 12.67 9.93
N TYR A 130 -15.43 12.00 8.84
CA TYR A 130 -14.23 12.38 8.11
C TYR A 130 -14.44 13.73 7.40
N THR A 131 -13.38 14.53 7.33
CA THR A 131 -13.38 15.84 6.64
C THR A 131 -12.22 15.86 5.64
N MET A 132 -12.45 16.48 4.48
CA MET A 132 -11.41 16.67 3.47
C MET A 132 -10.30 17.56 4.01
N ALA A 133 -9.10 17.01 4.11
CA ALA A 133 -7.89 17.75 4.48
C ALA A 133 -7.08 18.17 3.26
N VAL A 134 -7.08 17.36 2.21
CA VAL A 134 -6.44 17.68 0.93
C VAL A 134 -7.48 17.52 -0.17
N GLY A 135 -7.58 18.55 -1.01
CA GLY A 135 -8.40 18.49 -2.23
C GLY A 135 -7.88 17.43 -3.20
N TYR A 136 -8.56 17.29 -4.34
CA TYR A 136 -8.09 16.36 -5.36
C TYR A 136 -6.72 16.80 -5.90
N THR A 137 -5.73 15.94 -5.76
CA THR A 137 -4.36 16.11 -6.24
C THR A 137 -4.02 14.98 -7.20
N GLU A 138 -3.36 15.32 -8.31
CA GLU A 138 -2.87 14.34 -9.28
C GLU A 138 -1.95 13.31 -8.58
N GLY A 139 -2.16 12.04 -8.91
CA GLY A 139 -1.49 10.90 -8.29
C GLY A 139 -2.00 10.52 -6.91
N MET A 140 -2.82 11.34 -6.26
CA MET A 140 -3.11 11.19 -4.83
C MET A 140 -4.61 11.10 -4.52
N GLY A 141 -5.47 11.64 -5.40
CA GLY A 141 -6.90 11.74 -5.12
C GLY A 141 -7.16 12.78 -4.04
N THR A 142 -8.25 12.64 -3.28
CA THR A 142 -8.51 13.47 -2.09
C THR A 142 -7.98 12.80 -0.83
N HIS A 143 -7.72 13.55 0.25
CA HIS A 143 -7.36 12.99 1.56
C HIS A 143 -8.35 13.43 2.63
N HIS A 144 -8.82 12.48 3.42
CA HIS A 144 -9.87 12.68 4.40
C HIS A 144 -9.42 12.19 5.78
N VAL A 145 -9.62 13.02 6.81
CA VAL A 145 -9.17 12.76 8.19
C VAL A 145 -10.31 12.91 9.18
N MET A 146 -10.27 12.14 10.25
CA MET A 146 -11.18 12.27 11.38
C MET A 146 -10.57 13.18 12.46
N LEU A 147 -11.09 14.41 12.58
CA LEU A 147 -10.56 15.42 13.50
C LEU A 147 -11.16 15.37 14.91
N ASN A 148 -12.23 14.60 15.14
CA ASN A 148 -12.88 14.49 16.46
C ASN A 148 -13.19 15.85 17.14
N GLY A 149 -13.51 16.88 16.36
CA GLY A 149 -13.80 18.23 16.85
C GLY A 149 -12.58 19.10 17.12
N PHE A 150 -11.36 18.65 16.79
CA PHE A 150 -10.18 19.50 16.73
C PHE A 150 -10.38 20.65 15.72
N SER A 151 -9.78 21.79 16.01
CA SER A 151 -9.78 22.97 15.15
C SER A 151 -8.47 23.74 15.31
N MET A 152 -7.88 24.14 14.19
CA MET A 152 -6.69 25.00 14.16
C MET A 152 -7.01 26.45 14.55
N ASP A 153 -8.29 26.86 14.56
CA ASP A 153 -8.69 28.19 15.03
C ASP A 153 -8.71 28.30 16.57
N ASN A 154 -8.44 27.20 17.29
CA ASN A 154 -8.31 27.22 18.72
C ASN A 154 -7.16 28.14 19.15
N PRO A 155 -7.34 29.07 20.12
CA PRO A 155 -6.29 30.01 20.52
C PRO A 155 -4.99 29.39 21.07
N GLY A 156 -4.98 28.08 21.31
CA GLY A 156 -3.81 27.33 21.76
C GLY A 156 -3.08 26.56 20.66
N PHE A 157 -3.59 26.57 19.41
CA PHE A 157 -2.89 25.96 18.28
C PHE A 157 -1.74 26.88 17.87
N ASP A 158 -0.53 26.32 17.78
CA ASP A 158 0.65 27.03 17.29
C ASP A 158 1.06 26.45 15.93
N PRO A 159 0.96 27.20 14.83
CA PRO A 159 1.35 26.70 13.52
C PRO A 159 2.86 26.47 13.37
N GLN A 160 3.70 26.97 14.29
CA GLN A 160 5.15 26.75 14.27
C GLN A 160 5.57 25.49 15.04
N GLU A 161 4.76 25.06 15.99
CA GLU A 161 4.94 23.84 16.79
C GLU A 161 3.57 23.13 16.88
N PRO A 162 3.05 22.60 15.76
CA PRO A 162 1.68 22.11 15.72
C PRO A 162 1.52 20.82 16.53
N GLU A 163 0.41 20.74 17.24
CA GLU A 163 -0.09 19.53 17.88
C GLU A 163 -1.57 19.36 17.51
N PHE A 164 -2.02 18.11 17.38
CA PHE A 164 -3.39 17.76 16.99
C PHE A 164 -4.13 16.98 18.08
N PRO A 165 -4.27 17.53 19.31
CA PRO A 165 -4.82 16.81 20.45
C PRO A 165 -6.24 16.33 20.20
N GLY A 166 -6.49 15.05 20.54
CA GLY A 166 -7.79 14.40 20.38
C GLY A 166 -8.05 13.85 18.98
N THR A 167 -7.13 14.05 18.04
CA THR A 167 -7.10 13.33 16.76
C THR A 167 -6.25 12.06 16.87
N ARG A 168 -6.09 11.33 15.75
CA ARG A 168 -5.11 10.24 15.60
C ARG A 168 -3.77 10.70 15.03
N ILE A 169 -3.65 11.98 14.67
CA ILE A 169 -2.38 12.55 14.23
C ILE A 169 -1.56 12.78 15.50
N ASP A 170 -0.79 11.77 15.88
CA ASP A 170 0.02 11.73 17.10
C ASP A 170 1.34 10.97 16.87
N ASP A 171 2.04 10.62 17.94
CA ASP A 171 3.35 9.96 17.91
C ASP A 171 3.27 8.42 17.87
N LEU A 172 2.07 7.86 17.67
CA LEU A 172 1.85 6.42 17.63
C LEU A 172 1.53 5.94 16.21
N PHE A 173 2.40 5.08 15.68
CA PHE A 173 2.08 4.31 14.49
C PHE A 173 1.13 3.14 14.83
N GLU A 174 -0.07 3.17 14.25
CA GLU A 174 -1.06 2.08 14.28
C GLU A 174 -1.29 1.59 12.85
N HIS A 175 -0.64 0.49 12.46
CA HIS A 175 -0.70 -0.05 11.09
C HIS A 175 -2.14 -0.33 10.62
N ASP A 176 -3.03 -0.70 11.54
CA ASP A 176 -4.40 -1.09 11.25
C ASP A 176 -5.32 0.12 11.02
N ARG A 177 -4.88 1.34 11.36
CA ARG A 177 -5.77 2.49 11.47
C ARG A 177 -5.13 3.76 10.88
N PRO A 178 -5.04 3.87 9.55
CA PRO A 178 -4.47 5.06 8.90
C PRO A 178 -5.20 6.36 9.30
N GLU A 179 -4.44 7.44 9.41
CA GLU A 179 -4.97 8.78 9.72
C GLU A 179 -5.77 9.37 8.55
N PHE A 180 -5.36 9.07 7.32
CA PHE A 180 -6.00 9.55 6.10
C PHE A 180 -6.58 8.41 5.26
N LEU A 181 -7.84 8.59 4.85
CA LEU A 181 -8.46 7.81 3.78
C LEU A 181 -8.41 8.60 2.48
N MET A 182 -8.12 7.91 1.37
CA MET A 182 -7.94 8.54 0.06
C MET A 182 -9.03 8.10 -0.92
N TYR A 183 -9.62 9.04 -1.65
CA TYR A 183 -10.71 8.77 -2.58
C TYR A 183 -10.40 9.23 -4.00
N ALA A 184 -10.96 8.52 -4.98
CA ALA A 184 -10.73 8.73 -6.42
C ALA A 184 -11.19 10.12 -6.94
N GLY A 185 -11.91 10.89 -6.12
CA GLY A 185 -12.55 12.12 -6.54
C GLY A 185 -13.23 12.88 -5.41
N VAL A 186 -13.89 13.98 -5.77
CA VAL A 186 -14.58 14.90 -4.84
C VAL A 186 -16.09 14.64 -4.73
N GLU A 187 -16.62 13.76 -5.57
CA GLU A 187 -18.05 13.43 -5.56
C GLU A 187 -18.32 12.40 -4.47
N ARG A 188 -19.50 12.46 -3.83
CA ARG A 188 -19.83 11.55 -2.71
C ARG A 188 -19.75 10.06 -3.03
N GLY A 189 -19.89 9.68 -4.31
CA GLY A 189 -19.76 8.30 -4.76
C GLY A 189 -18.34 7.91 -5.18
N SER A 190 -17.33 8.75 -4.93
CA SER A 190 -15.94 8.41 -5.25
C SER A 190 -15.48 7.28 -4.33
N GLU A 191 -14.93 6.24 -4.92
CA GLU A 191 -14.44 5.04 -4.24
C GLU A 191 -13.14 5.29 -3.47
N LEU A 192 -12.91 4.49 -2.43
CA LEU A 192 -11.66 4.41 -1.69
C LEU A 192 -10.57 3.86 -2.61
N VAL A 193 -9.42 4.53 -2.67
CA VAL A 193 -8.30 4.14 -3.56
C VAL A 193 -7.02 3.79 -2.81
N GLY A 194 -6.92 4.20 -1.54
CA GLY A 194 -5.73 4.02 -0.72
C GLY A 194 -5.88 4.71 0.61
N PHE A 195 -4.78 4.73 1.37
CA PHE A 195 -4.74 5.38 2.67
C PHE A 195 -3.31 5.82 3.02
N ALA A 196 -3.21 6.71 4.01
CA ALA A 196 -1.93 7.20 4.49
C ALA A 196 -1.87 7.30 6.02
N TRP A 197 -0.69 7.03 6.56
CA TRP A 197 -0.35 7.27 7.96
C TRP A 197 0.32 8.62 8.09
N PHE A 198 0.07 9.32 9.19
CA PHE A 198 0.66 10.63 9.46
C PHE A 198 1.06 10.75 10.93
N VAL A 199 2.35 10.49 11.18
CA VAL A 199 2.90 10.23 12.51
C VAL A 199 3.89 11.32 12.88
N HIS A 200 3.74 11.86 14.09
CA HIS A 200 4.68 12.80 14.67
C HIS A 200 5.94 12.09 15.19
N SER A 201 7.12 12.49 14.71
CA SER A 201 8.40 12.07 15.22
C SER A 201 9.43 13.19 15.08
N THR A 202 9.95 13.65 16.21
CA THR A 202 10.99 14.69 16.29
C THR A 202 12.40 14.19 15.93
N ASP A 203 12.54 12.91 15.58
CA ASP A 203 13.83 12.38 15.13
C ASP A 203 14.08 12.80 13.67
N ASP A 204 15.35 13.11 13.34
CA ASP A 204 15.79 13.36 11.95
C ASP A 204 15.76 12.07 11.08
N LEU A 205 15.25 10.97 11.62
CA LEU A 205 15.11 9.67 10.97
C LEU A 205 13.63 9.30 10.90
N PRO A 206 13.22 8.56 9.85
CA PRO A 206 11.85 8.09 9.72
C PRO A 206 11.45 7.23 10.94
N PRO A 207 10.18 7.27 11.37
CA PRO A 207 9.69 6.44 12.46
C PRO A 207 9.77 4.95 12.10
N GLU A 208 9.67 4.09 13.12
CA GLU A 208 9.38 2.67 12.89
C GLU A 208 7.96 2.54 12.35
N GLY A 209 7.81 1.75 11.28
CA GLY A 209 6.54 1.57 10.60
C GLY A 209 6.27 0.09 10.29
N PHE A 210 5.98 -0.21 9.04
CA PHE A 210 5.65 -1.55 8.59
C PHE A 210 6.81 -2.53 8.68
N THR A 211 6.47 -3.81 8.81
CA THR A 211 7.47 -4.88 8.78
C THR A 211 8.24 -4.86 7.46
N GLY A 212 9.58 -4.92 7.55
CA GLY A 212 10.46 -4.99 6.38
C GLY A 212 11.03 -3.66 5.86
N SER A 213 10.59 -2.51 6.40
CA SER A 213 11.17 -1.19 6.11
C SER A 213 11.06 -0.71 4.65
N ASN A 214 10.13 -1.28 3.87
CA ASN A 214 9.82 -0.86 2.50
C ASN A 214 8.85 0.33 2.44
N ASP A 215 8.26 0.70 3.58
CA ASP A 215 7.40 1.85 3.84
C ASP A 215 8.20 3.17 3.91
N TRP A 216 8.86 3.53 2.82
CA TRP A 216 9.68 4.74 2.81
C TRP A 216 8.84 6.00 3.08
N TRP A 217 9.05 6.59 4.25
CA TRP A 217 8.34 7.76 4.74
C TRP A 217 8.79 9.04 4.02
N HIS A 218 7.92 10.03 3.99
CA HIS A 218 8.24 11.39 3.60
C HIS A 218 7.67 12.40 4.58
N ARG A 219 7.98 13.67 4.39
CA ARG A 219 7.46 14.77 5.20
C ARG A 219 7.39 16.04 4.36
N HIS A 220 6.53 16.95 4.78
CA HIS A 220 6.45 18.29 4.24
C HIS A 220 7.13 19.27 5.20
N ASN A 221 7.96 20.20 4.71
CA ASN A 221 8.52 21.21 5.60
C ASN A 221 7.40 22.08 6.17
N SER A 222 6.49 22.50 5.29
CA SER A 222 5.30 23.25 5.65
C SER A 222 4.15 23.02 4.66
N LEU A 223 2.93 23.05 5.17
CA LEU A 223 1.72 23.10 4.36
C LEU A 223 0.93 24.36 4.70
N CYS A 224 0.38 25.02 3.68
CA CYS A 224 -0.48 26.17 3.83
C CYS A 224 -1.91 25.72 4.06
N PHE A 225 -2.46 25.94 5.27
CA PHE A 225 -3.81 25.52 5.65
C PHE A 225 -4.79 26.69 5.69
N ARG A 226 -5.99 26.50 5.16
CA ARG A 226 -7.17 27.22 5.64
C ARG A 226 -7.61 26.63 6.98
N THR A 227 -7.17 27.25 8.07
CA THR A 227 -7.30 26.74 9.44
C THR A 227 -8.74 26.44 9.86
N SER A 228 -9.70 27.24 9.40
CA SER A 228 -11.12 27.04 9.71
C SER A 228 -11.74 25.80 9.08
N GLU A 229 -11.10 25.25 8.04
CA GLU A 229 -11.57 24.10 7.27
C GLU A 229 -10.67 22.87 7.44
N PHE A 230 -9.50 23.02 8.08
CA PHE A 230 -8.42 22.03 8.05
C PHE A 230 -8.02 21.64 6.60
N LEU A 231 -8.09 22.58 5.66
CA LEU A 231 -7.85 22.30 4.24
C LEU A 231 -6.49 22.81 3.79
N VAL A 232 -5.66 21.91 3.26
CA VAL A 232 -4.39 22.23 2.59
C VAL A 232 -4.69 22.95 1.27
N VAL A 233 -4.06 24.10 1.08
CA VAL A 233 -4.20 24.95 -0.12
C VAL A 233 -2.86 25.30 -0.76
N GLY A 234 -1.80 24.58 -0.41
CA GLY A 234 -0.47 24.69 -1.01
C GLY A 234 0.61 24.09 -0.11
N GLU A 235 1.78 23.84 -0.68
CA GLU A 235 2.96 23.30 -0.01
C GLU A 235 4.13 24.28 -0.11
N ASP A 236 4.92 24.40 0.96
CA ASP A 236 6.19 25.15 0.99
C ASP A 236 6.11 26.57 0.38
N LEU A 237 4.97 27.23 0.61
CA LEU A 237 4.70 28.58 0.13
C LEU A 237 5.36 29.62 1.02
N ASP A 238 5.78 30.74 0.42
CA ASP A 238 6.11 31.92 1.21
C ASP A 238 4.85 32.50 1.92
N GLU A 239 5.06 33.26 2.99
CA GLU A 239 3.98 33.82 3.81
C GLU A 239 3.00 34.68 2.99
N GLU A 240 3.49 35.52 2.06
CA GLU A 240 2.63 36.40 1.26
C GLU A 240 1.71 35.57 0.34
N THR A 241 2.25 34.53 -0.28
CA THR A 241 1.48 33.63 -1.15
C THR A 241 0.45 32.83 -0.34
N CYS A 242 0.83 32.29 0.83
CA CYS A 242 -0.09 31.53 1.68
C CYS A 242 -1.22 32.41 2.25
N ASP A 243 -0.89 33.59 2.78
CA ASP A 243 -1.86 34.58 3.24
C ASP A 243 -2.81 35.00 2.11
N GLY A 244 -2.27 35.15 0.90
CA GLY A 244 -3.04 35.45 -0.32
C GLY A 244 -4.06 34.38 -0.69
N ARG A 245 -3.81 33.11 -0.31
CA ARG A 245 -4.75 31.98 -0.45
C ARG A 245 -5.73 31.88 0.74
N GLY A 246 -5.61 32.79 1.71
CA GLY A 246 -6.39 32.81 2.95
C GLY A 246 -5.96 31.73 3.94
N GLY A 247 -4.72 31.25 3.83
CA GLY A 247 -4.18 30.20 4.67
C GLY A 247 -3.11 30.68 5.65
N VAL A 248 -2.59 29.74 6.43
CA VAL A 248 -1.46 29.90 7.35
C VAL A 248 -0.51 28.73 7.10
N ASN A 249 0.79 29.00 6.98
CA ASN A 249 1.79 27.95 6.90
C ASN A 249 1.95 27.26 8.26
N VAL A 250 1.71 25.96 8.28
CA VAL A 250 1.90 25.07 9.43
C VAL A 250 3.17 24.26 9.19
N ILE A 251 4.10 24.28 10.16
CA ILE A 251 5.40 23.61 10.08
C ILE A 251 5.24 22.13 10.42
N LEU A 252 5.48 21.25 9.44
CA LEU A 252 5.21 19.82 9.54
C LEU A 252 6.48 18.96 9.38
N GLY A 253 7.67 19.56 9.54
CA GLY A 253 8.94 18.85 9.38
C GLY A 253 9.16 17.69 10.35
N ASP A 254 8.41 17.64 11.45
CA ASP A 254 8.43 16.55 12.44
C ASP A 254 7.24 15.58 12.25
N TYR A 255 6.49 15.70 11.15
CA TYR A 255 5.39 14.81 10.81
C TYR A 255 5.72 14.00 9.54
N TRP A 256 5.74 12.69 9.71
CA TRP A 256 6.10 11.72 8.70
C TRP A 256 4.86 11.07 8.12
N MET A 257 4.86 10.88 6.81
CA MET A 257 3.77 10.31 6.06
C MET A 257 4.23 9.12 5.24
N ALA A 258 3.42 8.06 5.26
CA ALA A 258 3.55 6.91 4.39
C ALA A 258 2.19 6.63 3.74
N HIS A 259 2.19 6.34 2.45
CA HIS A 259 0.99 5.98 1.69
C HIS A 259 1.00 4.48 1.41
N ALA A 260 -0.16 3.86 1.25
CA ALA A 260 -0.25 2.49 0.73
C ALA A 260 -1.40 2.34 -0.28
N TRP A 261 -1.10 1.61 -1.36
CA TRP A 261 -2.01 1.35 -2.47
C TRP A 261 -2.31 -0.15 -2.57
N VAL A 262 -3.23 -0.59 -1.73
CA VAL A 262 -3.63 -2.01 -1.58
C VAL A 262 -5.13 -2.21 -1.74
N ILE A 263 -5.85 -1.20 -2.26
CA ILE A 263 -7.28 -1.29 -2.57
C ILE A 263 -7.41 -1.59 -4.07
N ARG A 264 -8.22 -2.59 -4.45
CA ARG A 264 -8.50 -2.85 -5.87
C ARG A 264 -9.46 -1.79 -6.42
N PRO A 265 -9.37 -1.44 -7.71
CA PRO A 265 -8.31 -1.81 -8.67
C PRO A 265 -6.99 -1.01 -8.52
N TRP A 266 -6.91 -0.09 -7.56
CA TRP A 266 -5.85 0.89 -7.28
C TRP A 266 -4.54 0.34 -6.69
N LEU A 267 -4.03 -0.76 -7.24
CA LEU A 267 -2.81 -1.42 -6.76
C LEU A 267 -1.55 -0.85 -7.44
N THR A 268 -0.46 -0.67 -6.68
CA THR A 268 0.85 -0.27 -7.24
C THR A 268 1.89 -1.39 -7.16
N TYR A 269 1.86 -2.29 -8.15
CA TYR A 269 2.62 -3.56 -8.15
C TYR A 269 4.13 -3.46 -7.89
N ASP A 270 4.79 -2.39 -8.35
CA ASP A 270 6.24 -2.23 -8.17
C ASP A 270 6.64 -1.68 -6.79
N ASP A 271 5.73 -0.98 -6.13
CA ASP A 271 5.98 -0.31 -4.85
C ASP A 271 4.66 0.03 -4.17
N VAL A 272 4.24 -0.83 -3.25
CA VAL A 272 2.99 -0.67 -2.51
C VAL A 272 2.95 0.63 -1.69
N PHE A 273 4.13 1.13 -1.29
CA PHE A 273 4.28 2.34 -0.47
C PHE A 273 4.73 3.56 -1.28
N THR A 274 4.56 3.54 -2.61
CA THR A 274 4.79 4.73 -3.42
C THR A 274 3.84 5.85 -3.00
N ASN A 275 4.25 7.11 -3.11
CA ASN A 275 3.40 8.22 -2.69
C ASN A 275 2.33 8.63 -3.73
N HIS A 276 2.36 8.11 -4.96
CA HIS A 276 1.42 8.48 -6.03
C HIS A 276 0.95 7.24 -6.82
N HIS A 277 -0.31 7.23 -7.24
CA HIS A 277 -0.88 6.27 -8.17
C HIS A 277 -1.02 6.88 -9.59
N PRO A 278 -0.42 6.29 -10.63
CA PRO A 278 -0.33 6.90 -11.96
C PRO A 278 -1.68 7.09 -12.68
N CYS A 279 -2.71 6.34 -12.30
CA CYS A 279 -4.07 6.46 -12.86
C CYS A 279 -4.96 7.52 -12.21
N LEU A 280 -4.45 8.29 -11.24
CA LEU A 280 -5.15 9.46 -10.72
C LEU A 280 -4.64 10.70 -11.46
N HIS A 281 -5.23 11.05 -12.60
CA HIS A 281 -4.76 12.17 -13.43
C HIS A 281 -5.24 13.52 -12.88
N GLU A 282 -4.65 14.64 -13.33
CA GLU A 282 -5.15 16.01 -13.02
C GLU A 282 -6.66 16.16 -13.28
N GLY A 283 -7.16 15.50 -14.34
CA GLY A 283 -8.56 15.55 -14.75
C GLY A 283 -9.53 14.64 -13.99
N GLY A 284 -9.04 13.83 -13.04
CA GLY A 284 -9.80 12.80 -12.33
C GLY A 284 -9.23 11.39 -12.53
N SER A 285 -9.88 10.41 -11.91
CA SER A 285 -9.54 9.00 -12.01
C SER A 285 -9.69 8.44 -13.43
N GLU A 286 -8.74 7.60 -13.85
CA GLU A 286 -8.90 6.76 -15.03
C GLU A 286 -9.92 5.65 -14.76
N ASN A 287 -10.80 5.40 -15.72
CA ASN A 287 -11.83 4.37 -15.62
C ASN A 287 -11.60 3.23 -16.62
N ASP A 288 -10.74 3.42 -17.62
CA ASP A 288 -10.32 2.35 -18.53
C ASP A 288 -9.21 1.52 -17.89
N THR A 289 -9.56 0.36 -17.35
CA THR A 289 -8.62 -0.59 -16.72
C THR A 289 -7.60 -1.18 -17.70
N ALA A 290 -7.76 -0.95 -19.01
CA ALA A 290 -6.76 -1.30 -20.02
C ALA A 290 -5.78 -0.15 -20.32
N ALA A 291 -5.92 1.01 -19.67
CA ALA A 291 -4.99 2.12 -19.82
C ALA A 291 -3.59 1.77 -19.33
N GLU A 292 -2.57 2.34 -19.97
CA GLU A 292 -1.17 2.03 -19.70
C GLU A 292 -0.77 2.33 -18.24
N CYS A 293 -1.39 3.34 -17.61
CA CYS A 293 -1.12 3.72 -16.23
C CYS A 293 -1.37 2.57 -15.23
N TRP A 294 -2.28 1.63 -15.53
CA TRP A 294 -2.58 0.49 -14.65
C TRP A 294 -1.49 -0.58 -14.67
N GLY A 295 -0.59 -0.53 -15.65
CA GLY A 295 0.56 -1.43 -15.77
C GLY A 295 1.91 -0.73 -15.64
N GLU A 296 1.95 0.59 -15.47
CA GLU A 296 3.20 1.35 -15.37
C GLU A 296 3.64 1.57 -13.92
N SER A 297 4.96 1.39 -13.74
CA SER A 297 5.71 1.80 -12.56
C SER A 297 5.66 3.32 -12.41
N THR A 298 5.69 3.83 -11.18
CA THR A 298 5.74 5.27 -10.88
C THR A 298 7.10 5.89 -11.22
N GLU A 299 7.49 5.91 -12.50
CA GLU A 299 8.60 6.73 -12.97
C GLU A 299 8.12 8.18 -13.16
N HIS A 300 8.47 9.04 -12.19
CA HIS A 300 8.64 10.49 -12.36
C HIS A 300 7.53 11.28 -13.10
N VAL A 301 6.40 11.49 -12.45
CA VAL A 301 5.41 12.54 -12.78
C VAL A 301 5.45 13.64 -11.72
N GLY A 302 6.45 14.52 -11.75
CA GLY A 302 6.53 15.62 -10.78
C GLY A 302 5.41 16.64 -10.99
N HIS A 303 4.76 17.07 -9.91
CA HIS A 303 3.75 18.13 -9.94
C HIS A 303 4.01 19.21 -8.88
N ASP A 304 3.67 20.45 -9.21
CA ASP A 304 3.64 21.58 -8.29
C ASP A 304 2.22 21.65 -7.65
N ILE A 305 2.12 21.61 -6.31
CA ILE A 305 0.87 21.86 -5.54
C ILE A 305 0.64 23.36 -5.32
#